data_AF-A0A380K8B5-F1
#
_entry.id   AF-A0A380K8B5-F1
#
_cell.length_a   1.000
_cell.length_b   1.000
_cell.length_c   1.000
_cell.angle_alpha   90.00
_cell.angle_beta   90.00
_cell.angle_gamma   90.00
#
_symmetry.space_group_name_H-M   'P 1'
#
loop_
_entity.id
_entity.type
_entity.pdbx_description
1 polymer ?
#
loop_
_entity_poly.entity_id
_entity_poly.type
_entity_poly.pdbx_seq_one_letter_code
_entity_poly.pdbx_strand_id
1 'polypeptide(L)'
;MFKKVLGLARKYWLGVLALNGVMLFLGLAVIVHAFNGNLALKVIASWLSAFLAFGDVMLLLSLWQNMKQRSRLLQNTYLKLLISTHIGLVYNICYLVFAISLGFLAKSSWYFIYALYHLVFAVSKSAIARTLQNDNRPILFWQMYRRLGYCLILSAVIFHLLVIFVTSGRDNLHTQHPFMVYLMALMTFINLISSSVTLFSKKGRQVLQLRAGRPIHFAASLFSLFFLQTMLLRLYGKDELDFQRLMTIILGTSIFLILMILGIAMISIAYQQTKSMQKTEA
;
A
#
# COMPACT_ATOMS: atom_id res chain seq x y z
N MET A 1 8.40 18.39 -1.89
CA MET A 1 7.22 18.30 -1.01
C MET A 1 7.64 18.19 0.45
N PHE A 2 8.10 17.03 0.96
CA PHE A 2 8.42 16.82 2.39
C PHE A 2 9.32 17.88 3.06
N LYS A 3 10.43 18.33 2.43
CA LYS A 3 11.25 19.43 2.99
C LYS A 3 10.52 20.78 3.07
N LYS A 4 9.64 21.09 2.12
CA LYS A 4 8.81 22.31 2.14
C LYS A 4 7.72 22.21 3.21
N VAL A 5 7.07 21.04 3.33
CA VAL A 5 6.07 20.75 4.38
C VAL A 5 6.71 20.87 5.76
N LEU A 6 7.89 20.28 5.96
CA LEU A 6 8.62 20.38 7.23
C LEU A 6 9.05 21.83 7.55
N GLY A 7 9.47 22.58 6.52
CA GLY A 7 9.85 23.98 6.66
C GLY A 7 8.67 24.88 7.04
N LEU A 8 7.51 24.67 6.40
CA LEU A 8 6.26 25.34 6.74
C LEU A 8 5.79 24.97 8.15
N ALA A 9 5.76 23.68 8.50
CA ALA A 9 5.36 23.23 9.82
C ALA A 9 6.28 23.76 10.94
N ARG A 10 7.59 23.84 10.68
CA ARG A 10 8.54 24.44 11.63
C ARG A 10 8.34 25.95 11.78
N LYS A 11 7.97 26.64 10.70
CA LYS A 11 7.68 28.09 10.71
C LYS A 11 6.35 28.42 11.40
N TYR A 12 5.37 27.54 11.31
CA TYR A 12 4.02 27.72 11.85
C TYR A 12 3.66 26.66 12.91
N TRP A 13 4.62 26.26 13.76
CA TRP A 13 4.42 25.22 14.78
C TRP A 13 3.17 25.50 15.61
N LEU A 14 3.01 26.71 16.14
CA LEU A 14 1.88 27.09 16.99
C LEU A 14 0.53 26.88 16.29
N GLY A 15 0.46 27.14 14.98
CA GLY A 15 -0.75 26.90 14.18
C GLY A 15 -1.02 25.40 13.99
N VAL A 16 0.02 24.59 13.81
CA VAL A 16 -0.11 23.12 13.76
C VAL A 16 -0.61 22.57 15.10
N LEU A 17 -0.06 23.06 16.23
CA LEU A 17 -0.53 22.69 17.57
C LEU A 17 -2.01 23.05 17.79
N ALA A 18 -2.42 24.25 17.38
CA ALA A 18 -3.81 24.70 17.50
C ALA A 18 -4.75 23.84 16.65
N LEU A 19 -4.37 23.53 15.40
CA LEU A 19 -5.13 22.63 14.52
C LEU A 19 -5.25 21.23 15.11
N ASN A 20 -4.22 20.72 15.79
CA ASN A 20 -4.26 19.41 16.44
C ASN A 20 -5.15 19.42 17.69
N GLY A 21 -5.20 20.54 18.42
CA GLY A 21 -6.18 20.76 19.48
C GLY A 21 -7.61 20.69 18.96
N VAL A 22 -7.89 21.36 17.83
CA VAL A 22 -9.20 21.32 17.16
C VAL A 22 -9.53 19.91 16.66
N MET A 23 -8.56 19.21 16.06
CA MET A 23 -8.73 17.84 15.60
C MET A 23 -9.13 16.89 16.74
N LEU A 24 -8.42 16.94 17.86
CA LEU A 24 -8.68 16.11 19.04
C LEU A 24 -10.04 16.45 19.67
N PHE A 25 -10.37 17.73 19.78
CA PHE A 25 -11.66 18.19 20.29
C PHE A 25 -12.83 17.69 19.43
N LEU A 26 -12.75 17.86 18.10
CA LEU A 26 -13.79 17.38 17.18
C LEU A 26 -13.91 15.86 17.19
N GLY A 27 -12.78 15.14 17.22
CA GLY A 27 -12.76 13.68 17.31
C GLY A 27 -13.41 13.18 18.61
N LEU A 28 -13.06 13.80 19.75
CA LEU A 28 -13.62 13.46 21.05
C LEU A 28 -15.11 13.78 21.15
N ALA A 29 -15.55 14.92 20.60
CA ALA A 29 -16.96 15.29 20.54
C ALA A 29 -17.81 14.30 19.70
N VAL A 30 -17.24 13.76 18.62
CA VAL A 30 -17.88 12.70 17.83
C VAL A 30 -17.96 11.38 18.63
N ILE A 31 -16.90 11.00 19.34
CA ILE A 31 -16.83 9.77 20.13
C ILE A 31 -17.80 9.80 21.33
N VAL A 32 -17.89 10.94 22.03
CA VAL A 32 -18.77 11.12 23.20
C VAL A 32 -20.23 11.39 22.78
N HIS A 33 -20.57 11.23 21.50
CA HIS A 33 -21.92 11.42 20.97
C HIS A 33 -22.49 12.84 21.17
N ALA A 34 -21.65 13.85 21.35
CA ALA A 34 -22.07 15.24 21.60
C ALA A 34 -22.91 15.83 20.45
N PHE A 35 -22.81 15.26 19.24
CA PHE A 35 -23.54 15.71 18.05
C PHE A 35 -24.65 14.75 17.59
N ASN A 36 -25.11 13.82 18.42
CA ASN A 36 -26.16 12.86 18.02
C ASN A 36 -27.49 13.53 17.63
N GLY A 37 -27.78 14.75 18.12
CA GLY A 37 -28.96 15.51 17.71
C GLY A 37 -28.90 16.14 16.31
N ASN A 38 -27.73 16.15 15.66
CA ASN A 38 -27.58 16.75 14.33
C ASN A 38 -26.59 15.96 13.45
N LEU A 39 -27.15 15.13 12.57
CA LEU A 39 -26.40 14.24 11.67
C LEU A 39 -25.38 15.01 10.80
N ALA A 40 -25.76 16.17 10.26
CA ALA A 40 -24.89 16.97 9.40
C ALA A 40 -23.65 17.44 10.15
N LEU A 41 -23.82 17.90 11.39
CA LEU A 41 -22.71 18.40 12.21
C LEU A 41 -21.75 17.27 12.60
N LYS A 42 -22.29 16.08 12.92
CA LYS A 42 -21.50 14.87 13.20
C LYS A 42 -20.65 14.45 11.99
N VAL A 43 -21.24 14.45 10.80
CA VAL A 43 -20.54 14.10 9.55
C VAL A 43 -19.44 15.14 9.29
N ILE A 44 -19.76 16.44 9.30
CA ILE A 44 -18.79 17.51 9.05
C ILE A 44 -17.63 17.45 10.04
N ALA A 45 -17.91 17.31 11.35
CA ALA A 45 -16.89 17.20 12.38
C ALA A 45 -15.98 15.98 12.18
N SER A 46 -16.55 14.85 11.77
CA SER A 46 -15.80 13.61 11.49
C SER A 46 -14.86 13.78 10.29
N TRP A 47 -15.36 14.34 9.18
CA TRP A 47 -14.54 14.59 7.99
C TRP A 47 -13.44 15.61 8.25
N LEU A 48 -13.74 16.67 9.02
CA LEU A 48 -12.77 17.71 9.35
C LEU A 48 -11.66 17.17 10.26
N SER A 49 -12.02 16.38 11.29
CA SER A 49 -11.05 15.71 12.15
C SER A 49 -10.18 14.72 11.36
N ALA A 50 -10.78 13.92 10.47
CA ALA A 50 -10.05 12.98 9.61
C ALA A 50 -9.07 13.69 8.65
N PHE A 51 -9.46 14.84 8.08
CA PHE A 51 -8.61 15.63 7.20
C PHE A 51 -7.38 16.21 7.94
N LEU A 52 -7.58 16.71 9.17
CA LEU A 52 -6.48 17.20 10.00
C LEU A 52 -5.53 16.06 10.41
N ALA A 53 -6.07 14.90 10.80
CA ALA A 53 -5.29 13.71 11.11
C ALA A 53 -4.45 13.21 9.93
N PHE A 54 -5.00 13.30 8.71
CA PHE A 54 -4.24 13.01 7.49
C PHE A 54 -3.04 13.96 7.32
N GLY A 55 -3.22 15.25 7.62
CA GLY A 55 -2.15 16.24 7.66
C GLY A 55 -1.03 15.88 8.64
N ASP A 56 -1.39 15.45 9.85
CA ASP A 56 -0.44 14.97 10.87
C ASP A 56 0.33 13.73 10.41
N VAL A 57 -0.35 12.76 9.80
CA VAL A 57 0.30 11.57 9.22
C VAL A 57 1.31 11.99 8.15
N MET A 58 0.97 12.96 7.29
CA MET A 58 1.92 13.50 6.32
C MET A 58 3.12 14.20 6.99
N LEU A 59 2.91 14.88 8.12
CA LEU A 59 3.94 15.57 8.89
C LEU A 59 4.89 14.58 9.58
N LEU A 60 4.34 13.54 10.21
CA LEU A 60 5.09 12.42 10.78
C LEU A 60 5.89 11.67 9.71
N LEU A 61 5.28 11.42 8.55
CA LEU A 61 5.98 10.88 7.38
C LEU A 61 7.11 11.81 6.92
N SER A 62 6.91 13.12 6.96
CA SER A 62 7.94 14.12 6.62
C SER A 62 9.11 14.07 7.61
N LEU A 63 8.83 14.00 8.91
CA LEU A 63 9.83 13.90 9.98
C LEU A 63 10.60 12.58 9.90
N TRP A 64 9.89 11.46 9.74
CA TRP A 64 10.49 10.14 9.55
C TRP A 64 11.40 10.11 8.32
N GLN A 65 10.95 10.65 7.19
CA GLN A 65 11.78 10.73 5.98
C GLN A 65 13.01 11.61 6.18
N ASN A 66 12.89 12.72 6.92
CA ASN A 66 14.01 13.61 7.22
C ASN A 66 15.05 12.93 8.15
N MET A 67 14.58 12.24 9.19
CA MET A 67 15.43 11.43 10.09
C MET A 67 16.13 10.31 9.31
N LYS A 68 15.37 9.58 8.48
CA LYS A 68 15.90 8.54 7.58
C LYS A 68 16.98 9.09 6.66
N GLN A 69 16.78 10.29 6.10
CA GLN A 69 17.72 10.93 5.19
C GLN A 69 19.00 11.47 5.87
N ARG A 70 18.97 11.67 7.20
CA ARG A 70 20.10 12.16 8.00
C ARG A 70 21.08 11.06 8.42
N SER A 71 20.65 9.80 8.46
CA SER A 71 21.53 8.67 8.82
C SER A 71 22.48 8.29 7.66
N ARG A 72 23.79 8.15 7.98
CA ARG A 72 24.85 7.84 6.99
C ARG A 72 24.66 6.47 6.31
N LEU A 73 24.13 5.48 7.03
CA LEU A 73 23.81 4.13 6.49
C LEU A 73 22.73 4.15 5.39
N LEU A 74 21.84 5.15 5.38
CA LEU A 74 20.74 5.27 4.42
C LEU A 74 21.04 6.18 3.22
N GLN A 75 22.29 6.70 3.12
CA GLN A 75 22.76 7.45 1.97
C GLN A 75 23.08 6.54 0.79
N ASN A 76 23.54 5.31 1.05
CA ASN A 76 23.75 4.31 0.01
C ASN A 76 22.40 3.79 -0.50
N THR A 77 22.03 4.30 -1.67
CA THR A 77 20.75 4.04 -2.31
C THR A 77 20.59 2.57 -2.71
N TYR A 78 21.70 1.91 -3.07
CA TYR A 78 21.76 0.49 -3.39
C TYR A 78 21.53 -0.38 -2.14
N LEU A 79 22.27 -0.12 -1.06
CA LEU A 79 22.14 -0.88 0.19
C LEU A 79 20.74 -0.76 0.78
N LYS A 80 20.15 0.45 0.74
CA LYS A 80 18.78 0.69 1.18
C LYS A 80 17.75 -0.12 0.39
N LEU A 81 17.93 -0.21 -0.94
CA LEU A 81 17.06 -1.02 -1.79
C LEU A 81 17.23 -2.50 -1.48
N LEU A 82 18.46 -2.98 -1.34
CA LEU A 82 18.77 -4.37 -1.02
C LEU A 82 18.13 -4.80 0.31
N ILE A 83 18.33 -4.01 1.37
CA ILE A 83 17.75 -4.25 2.70
C ILE A 83 16.22 -4.23 2.64
N SER A 84 15.63 -3.22 1.98
CA SER A 84 14.18 -3.10 1.86
C SER A 84 13.56 -4.28 1.10
N THR A 85 14.23 -4.74 0.03
CA THR A 85 13.77 -5.89 -0.75
C THR A 85 13.86 -7.18 0.05
N HIS A 86 14.96 -7.41 0.78
CA HIS A 86 15.14 -8.61 1.61
C HIS A 86 14.19 -8.68 2.79
N ILE A 87 14.06 -7.59 3.56
CA ILE A 87 13.07 -7.51 4.65
C ILE A 87 11.66 -7.77 4.09
N GLY A 88 11.34 -7.15 2.96
CA GLY A 88 10.06 -7.34 2.31
C GLY A 88 9.83 -8.77 1.79
N LEU A 89 10.88 -9.48 1.38
CA LEU A 89 10.83 -10.86 0.93
C LEU A 89 10.58 -11.79 2.12
N VAL A 90 11.34 -11.63 3.20
CA VAL A 90 11.17 -12.40 4.45
C VAL A 90 9.75 -12.22 4.97
N TYR A 91 9.26 -10.98 5.02
CA TYR A 91 7.89 -10.68 5.44
C TYR A 91 6.85 -11.46 4.61
N ASN A 92 6.96 -11.42 3.28
CA ASN A 92 6.00 -12.11 2.41
C ASN A 92 6.06 -13.64 2.58
N ILE A 93 7.24 -14.22 2.79
CA ILE A 93 7.38 -15.66 3.05
C ILE A 93 6.76 -16.04 4.40
N CYS A 94 7.01 -15.26 5.45
CA CYS A 94 6.39 -15.48 6.76
C CYS A 94 4.86 -15.45 6.66
N TYR A 95 4.29 -14.46 5.97
CA TYR A 95 2.85 -14.37 5.77
C TYR A 95 2.29 -15.49 4.89
N LEU A 96 3.03 -15.93 3.86
CA LEU A 96 2.67 -17.09 3.05
C LEU A 96 2.52 -18.35 3.92
N VAL A 97 3.55 -18.67 4.72
CA VAL A 97 3.55 -19.85 5.59
C VAL A 97 2.43 -19.75 6.63
N PHE A 98 2.29 -18.58 7.26
CA PHE A 98 1.24 -18.32 8.24
C PHE A 98 -0.16 -18.46 7.64
N ALA A 99 -0.39 -17.89 6.45
CA ALA A 99 -1.68 -17.96 5.77
C ALA A 99 -2.03 -19.37 5.32
N ILE A 100 -1.07 -20.15 4.81
CA ILE A 100 -1.31 -21.57 4.50
C ILE A 100 -1.70 -22.34 5.77
N SER A 101 -0.98 -22.11 6.87
CA SER A 101 -1.26 -22.75 8.16
C SER A 101 -2.66 -22.41 8.66
N LEU A 102 -3.03 -21.12 8.64
CA LEU A 102 -4.38 -20.68 8.99
C LEU A 102 -5.46 -21.18 8.02
N GLY A 103 -5.14 -21.35 6.73
CA GLY A 103 -6.07 -21.91 5.75
C GLY A 103 -6.49 -23.34 6.10
N PHE A 104 -5.53 -24.16 6.53
CA PHE A 104 -5.81 -25.51 7.01
C PHE A 104 -6.55 -25.51 8.35
N LEU A 105 -6.10 -24.70 9.32
CA LEU A 105 -6.69 -24.65 10.67
C LEU A 105 -8.11 -24.09 10.67
N ALA A 106 -8.35 -22.99 9.95
CA ALA A 106 -9.63 -22.31 9.88
C ALA A 106 -10.55 -22.86 8.78
N LYS A 107 -10.08 -23.83 7.96
CA LYS A 107 -10.79 -24.40 6.81
C LYS A 107 -11.41 -23.32 5.91
N SER A 108 -10.72 -22.20 5.73
CA SER A 108 -11.21 -21.04 4.96
C SER A 108 -10.34 -20.79 3.74
N SER A 109 -10.97 -20.81 2.57
CA SER A 109 -10.33 -20.50 1.28
C SER A 109 -9.76 -19.08 1.23
N TRP A 110 -10.24 -18.19 2.09
CA TRP A 110 -9.71 -16.83 2.25
C TRP A 110 -8.19 -16.84 2.44
N TYR A 111 -7.69 -17.65 3.36
CA TYR A 111 -6.28 -17.66 3.71
C TYR A 111 -5.41 -18.28 2.60
N PHE A 112 -5.95 -19.18 1.78
CA PHE A 112 -5.24 -19.71 0.62
C PHE A 112 -5.10 -18.68 -0.51
N ILE A 113 -6.14 -17.88 -0.77
CA ILE A 113 -6.04 -16.76 -1.72
C ILE A 113 -5.08 -15.69 -1.16
N TYR A 114 -5.13 -15.45 0.15
CA TYR A 114 -4.21 -14.57 0.87
C TYR A 114 -2.75 -15.07 0.79
N ALA A 115 -2.51 -16.36 0.88
CA ALA A 115 -1.20 -16.98 0.66
C ALA A 115 -0.70 -16.74 -0.77
N LEU A 116 -1.56 -16.97 -1.76
CA LEU A 116 -1.18 -16.92 -3.18
C LEU A 116 -0.68 -15.53 -3.61
N TYR A 117 -1.29 -14.43 -3.14
CA TYR A 117 -0.79 -13.09 -3.51
C TYR A 117 0.56 -12.78 -2.85
N HIS A 118 0.79 -13.20 -1.61
CA HIS A 118 2.08 -13.03 -0.94
C HIS A 118 3.19 -13.82 -1.62
N LEU A 119 2.88 -15.01 -2.13
CA LEU A 119 3.81 -15.79 -2.95
C LEU A 119 4.25 -15.01 -4.20
N VAL A 120 3.30 -14.43 -4.95
CA VAL A 120 3.62 -13.62 -6.15
C VAL A 120 4.52 -12.43 -5.80
N PHE A 121 4.25 -11.75 -4.67
CA PHE A 121 5.13 -10.66 -4.22
C PHE A 121 6.49 -11.15 -3.70
N ALA A 122 6.58 -12.33 -3.07
CA ALA A 122 7.85 -12.92 -2.68
C ALA A 122 8.71 -13.26 -3.90
N VAL A 123 8.12 -13.88 -4.93
CA VAL A 123 8.79 -14.17 -6.20
C VAL A 123 9.26 -12.88 -6.88
N SER A 124 8.40 -11.86 -6.92
CA SER A 124 8.74 -10.54 -7.47
C SER A 124 9.95 -9.90 -6.75
N LYS A 125 9.95 -9.92 -5.41
CA LYS A 125 11.06 -9.38 -4.62
C LYS A 125 12.34 -10.21 -4.76
N SER A 126 12.23 -11.53 -4.90
CA SER A 126 13.39 -12.39 -5.15
C SER A 126 14.01 -12.11 -6.51
N ALA A 127 13.19 -11.88 -7.54
CA ALA A 127 13.68 -11.50 -8.87
C ALA A 127 14.45 -10.17 -8.81
N ILE A 128 13.90 -9.17 -8.09
CA ILE A 128 14.57 -7.89 -7.84
C ILE A 128 15.91 -8.12 -7.12
N ALA A 129 15.93 -8.85 -6.01
CA ALA A 129 17.13 -9.07 -5.22
C ALA A 129 18.27 -9.73 -6.03
N ARG A 130 17.95 -10.75 -6.85
CA ARG A 130 18.94 -11.44 -7.69
C ARG A 130 19.55 -10.51 -8.74
N THR A 131 18.72 -9.73 -9.43
CA THR A 131 19.21 -8.78 -10.44
C THR A 131 20.02 -7.64 -9.81
N LEU A 132 19.71 -7.23 -8.57
CA LEU A 132 20.53 -6.24 -7.84
C LEU A 132 21.92 -6.76 -7.49
N GLN A 133 22.05 -8.03 -7.14
CA GLN A 133 23.31 -8.61 -6.64
C GLN A 133 24.25 -9.02 -7.76
N ASN A 134 23.71 -9.57 -8.85
CA ASN A 134 24.53 -10.27 -9.85
C ASN A 134 24.68 -9.51 -11.18
N ASP A 135 23.91 -8.45 -11.43
CA ASP A 135 23.88 -7.85 -12.77
C ASP A 135 23.75 -6.33 -12.81
N ASN A 136 24.79 -5.69 -13.35
CA ASN A 136 24.79 -4.26 -13.66
C ASN A 136 24.37 -3.96 -15.11
N ARG A 137 24.06 -4.97 -15.92
CA ARG A 137 23.69 -4.78 -17.33
C ARG A 137 22.29 -4.16 -17.45
N PRO A 138 22.14 -3.03 -18.15
CA PRO A 138 20.86 -2.32 -18.25
C PRO A 138 19.78 -3.15 -18.99
N ILE A 139 20.17 -4.00 -19.94
CA ILE A 139 19.24 -4.87 -20.66
C ILE A 139 18.55 -5.90 -19.74
N LEU A 140 19.31 -6.51 -18.81
CA LEU A 140 18.78 -7.52 -17.88
C LEU A 140 17.84 -6.90 -16.85
N PHE A 141 18.09 -5.64 -16.46
CA PHE A 141 17.15 -4.87 -15.65
C PHE A 141 15.79 -4.73 -16.35
N TRP A 142 15.76 -4.32 -17.63
CA TRP A 142 14.49 -4.13 -18.33
C TRP A 142 13.75 -5.46 -18.59
N GLN A 143 14.48 -6.55 -18.83
CA GLN A 143 13.88 -7.88 -18.89
C GLN A 143 13.27 -8.32 -17.55
N MET A 144 13.93 -8.03 -16.43
CA MET A 144 13.37 -8.24 -15.09
C MET A 144 12.15 -7.33 -14.86
N TYR A 145 12.22 -6.04 -15.22
CA TYR A 145 11.11 -5.08 -15.11
C TYR A 145 9.87 -5.55 -15.89
N ARG A 146 10.07 -6.14 -17.08
CA ARG A 146 9.00 -6.79 -17.86
C ARG A 146 8.40 -8.00 -17.12
N ARG A 147 9.25 -8.88 -16.58
CA ARG A 147 8.80 -10.05 -15.78
C ARG A 147 7.98 -9.63 -14.56
N LEU A 148 8.36 -8.54 -13.89
CA LEU A 148 7.58 -7.96 -12.80
C LEU A 148 6.22 -7.43 -13.26
N GLY A 149 6.13 -6.86 -14.46
CA GLY A 149 4.86 -6.47 -15.07
C GLY A 149 3.92 -7.68 -15.28
N TYR A 150 4.43 -8.81 -15.76
CA TYR A 150 3.64 -10.05 -15.86
C TYR A 150 3.20 -10.58 -14.49
N CYS A 151 4.10 -10.56 -13.49
CA CYS A 151 3.75 -10.94 -12.12
C CYS A 151 2.66 -10.03 -11.54
N LEU A 152 2.68 -8.73 -11.88
CA LEU A 152 1.67 -7.78 -11.43
C LEU A 152 0.30 -8.04 -12.08
N ILE A 153 0.27 -8.34 -13.38
CA ILE A 153 -0.97 -8.76 -14.06
C ILE A 153 -1.51 -10.05 -13.45
N LEU A 154 -0.66 -11.05 -13.21
CA LEU A 154 -1.06 -12.28 -12.53
C LEU A 154 -1.64 -12.00 -11.13
N SER A 155 -1.01 -11.10 -10.37
CA SER A 155 -1.53 -10.67 -9.05
C SER A 155 -2.88 -9.97 -9.17
N ALA A 156 -3.12 -9.19 -10.23
CA ALA A 156 -4.41 -8.54 -10.47
C ALA A 156 -5.51 -9.59 -10.74
N VAL A 157 -5.21 -10.62 -11.53
CA VAL A 157 -6.16 -11.72 -11.78
C VAL A 157 -6.48 -12.48 -10.49
N ILE A 158 -5.47 -12.84 -9.70
CA ILE A 158 -5.65 -13.48 -8.38
C ILE A 158 -6.48 -12.59 -7.46
N PHE A 159 -6.21 -11.29 -7.45
CA PHE A 159 -6.99 -10.33 -6.69
C PHE A 159 -8.44 -10.24 -7.16
N HIS A 160 -8.71 -10.33 -8.45
CA HIS A 160 -10.08 -10.33 -8.95
C HIS A 160 -10.86 -11.56 -8.46
N LEU A 161 -10.22 -12.73 -8.41
CA LEU A 161 -10.80 -13.93 -7.80
C LEU A 161 -11.08 -13.71 -6.30
N LEU A 162 -10.17 -13.01 -5.59
CA LEU A 162 -10.41 -12.61 -4.20
C LEU A 162 -11.67 -11.74 -4.10
N VAL A 163 -11.82 -10.72 -4.94
CA VAL A 163 -13.00 -9.82 -4.95
C VAL A 163 -14.28 -10.64 -5.12
N ILE A 164 -14.35 -11.52 -6.12
CA ILE A 164 -15.51 -12.40 -6.35
C ILE A 164 -15.80 -13.27 -5.12
N PHE A 165 -14.75 -13.81 -4.50
CA PHE A 165 -14.87 -14.63 -3.30
C PHE A 165 -15.43 -13.85 -2.10
N VAL A 166 -14.96 -12.62 -1.87
CA VAL A 166 -15.48 -11.71 -0.81
C VAL A 166 -16.94 -11.36 -1.07
N THR A 167 -17.27 -10.96 -2.30
CA THR A 167 -18.61 -10.58 -2.75
C THR A 167 -19.62 -11.73 -2.59
N SER A 168 -19.14 -12.97 -2.66
CA SER A 168 -19.94 -14.19 -2.44
C SER A 168 -20.25 -14.46 -0.96
N GLY A 169 -19.67 -13.71 -0.02
CA GLY A 169 -19.90 -13.87 1.42
C GLY A 169 -19.28 -15.11 2.05
N ARG A 170 -18.29 -15.76 1.40
CA ARG A 170 -17.68 -17.03 1.83
C ARG A 170 -16.37 -16.87 2.59
N ASP A 171 -15.97 -15.64 2.88
CA ASP A 171 -14.72 -15.27 3.52
C ASP A 171 -14.63 -15.69 4.99
N ASN A 172 -15.76 -15.93 5.67
CA ASN A 172 -15.83 -16.40 7.07
C ASN A 172 -14.91 -15.61 8.02
N LEU A 173 -14.73 -14.31 7.76
CA LEU A 173 -13.88 -13.43 8.55
C LEU A 173 -14.59 -13.06 9.86
N HIS A 174 -14.19 -13.70 10.96
CA HIS A 174 -14.59 -13.31 12.31
C HIS A 174 -13.59 -12.32 12.90
N THR A 175 -13.92 -11.03 12.87
CA THR A 175 -13.12 -9.99 13.53
C THR A 175 -13.45 -9.92 15.03
N GLN A 176 -12.76 -10.73 15.85
CA GLN A 176 -12.98 -10.77 17.30
C GLN A 176 -12.27 -9.63 18.07
N HIS A 177 -11.39 -8.86 17.42
CA HIS A 177 -10.61 -7.81 18.08
C HIS A 177 -10.63 -6.47 17.31
N PRO A 178 -11.56 -5.56 17.64
CA PRO A 178 -11.69 -4.24 16.99
C PRO A 178 -10.42 -3.39 17.00
N PHE A 179 -9.62 -3.48 18.07
CA PHE A 179 -8.37 -2.72 18.21
C PHE A 179 -7.34 -3.04 17.12
N MET A 180 -7.31 -4.29 16.63
CA MET A 180 -6.40 -4.69 15.56
C MET A 180 -6.75 -4.02 14.24
N VAL A 181 -8.03 -3.72 14.01
CA VAL A 181 -8.48 -3.03 12.79
C VAL A 181 -7.98 -1.58 12.75
N TYR A 182 -7.95 -0.88 13.89
CA TYR A 182 -7.39 0.48 13.96
C TYR A 182 -5.89 0.52 13.67
N LEU A 183 -5.13 -0.45 14.20
CA LEU A 183 -3.70 -0.56 13.93
C LEU A 183 -3.44 -0.88 12.44
N MET A 184 -4.22 -1.81 11.87
CA MET A 184 -4.17 -2.13 10.44
C MET A 184 -4.54 -0.93 9.57
N ALA A 185 -5.52 -0.11 9.98
CA ALA A 185 -5.88 1.11 9.30
C ALA A 185 -4.71 2.08 9.22
N LEU A 186 -4.09 2.37 10.36
CA LEU A 186 -2.94 3.27 10.44
C LEU A 186 -1.79 2.79 9.53
N MET A 187 -1.42 1.52 9.64
CA MET A 187 -0.36 0.94 8.80
C MET A 187 -0.70 0.99 7.31
N THR A 188 -1.95 0.69 6.96
CA THR A 188 -2.43 0.70 5.57
C THR A 188 -2.35 2.09 4.97
N PHE A 189 -2.84 3.13 5.66
CA PHE A 189 -2.77 4.50 5.17
C PHE A 189 -1.33 5.01 5.06
N ILE A 190 -0.48 4.73 6.05
CA ILE A 190 0.96 5.07 6.00
C ILE A 190 1.62 4.45 4.76
N ASN A 191 1.37 3.16 4.51
CA ASN A 191 1.92 2.44 3.36
C ASN A 191 1.35 2.94 2.04
N LEU A 192 0.05 3.21 1.98
CA LEU A 192 -0.62 3.72 0.79
C LEU A 192 -0.08 5.10 0.40
N ILE A 193 -0.06 6.05 1.33
CA ILE A 193 0.44 7.41 1.08
C ILE A 193 1.91 7.37 0.67
N SER A 194 2.76 6.66 1.43
CA SER A 194 4.19 6.62 1.17
C SER A 194 4.53 5.96 -0.18
N SER A 195 3.84 4.87 -0.54
CA SER A 195 4.01 4.20 -1.83
C SER A 195 3.50 5.04 -3.00
N SER A 196 2.34 5.70 -2.85
CA SER A 196 1.75 6.60 -3.85
C SER A 196 2.69 7.77 -4.16
N VAL A 197 3.14 8.47 -3.12
CA VAL A 197 4.06 9.60 -3.29
C VAL A 197 5.36 9.14 -3.93
N THR A 198 5.87 7.96 -3.57
CA THR A 198 7.09 7.41 -4.15
C THR A 198 6.91 7.04 -5.63
N LEU A 199 5.77 6.44 -5.99
CA LEU A 199 5.44 6.04 -7.35
C LEU A 199 5.34 7.27 -8.28
N PHE A 200 4.56 8.28 -7.87
CA PHE A 200 4.29 9.48 -8.68
C PHE A 200 5.38 10.57 -8.57
N SER A 201 6.39 10.39 -7.71
CA SER A 201 7.46 11.37 -7.60
C SER A 201 8.31 11.43 -8.86
N LYS A 202 8.26 12.59 -9.54
CA LYS A 202 9.13 12.97 -10.67
C LYS A 202 10.59 13.20 -10.28
N LYS A 203 11.03 12.91 -9.04
CA LYS A 203 12.43 13.10 -8.63
C LYS A 203 13.35 12.30 -9.57
N GLY A 204 13.98 13.04 -10.48
CA GLY A 204 14.92 12.54 -11.48
C GLY A 204 16.11 11.86 -10.82
N ARG A 205 16.62 10.83 -11.51
CA ARG A 205 17.85 10.08 -11.17
C ARG A 205 17.81 9.32 -9.83
N GLN A 206 16.71 8.60 -9.54
CA GLN A 206 16.86 7.41 -8.70
C GLN A 206 17.43 6.28 -9.57
N VAL A 207 18.35 5.49 -9.01
CA VAL A 207 18.97 4.33 -9.66
C VAL A 207 17.88 3.50 -10.34
N LEU A 208 18.12 3.10 -11.59
CA LEU A 208 17.17 2.37 -12.44
C LEU A 208 16.46 1.22 -11.67
N GLN A 209 17.26 0.52 -10.88
CA GLN A 209 16.89 -0.51 -9.92
C GLN A 209 15.78 -0.15 -8.91
N LEU A 210 15.76 1.08 -8.38
CA LEU A 210 14.70 1.56 -7.48
C LEU A 210 13.34 1.70 -8.16
N ARG A 211 13.32 1.93 -9.48
CA ARG A 211 12.06 2.10 -10.22
C ARG A 211 11.25 0.80 -10.27
N ALA A 212 11.91 -0.36 -10.27
CA ALA A 212 11.25 -1.66 -10.30
C ALA A 212 10.40 -1.96 -9.05
N GLY A 213 10.85 -1.52 -7.88
CA GLY A 213 10.14 -1.78 -6.63
C GLY A 213 8.89 -0.92 -6.41
N ARG A 214 8.81 0.28 -7.01
CA ARG A 214 7.74 1.23 -6.68
C ARG A 214 6.34 0.72 -7.05
N PRO A 215 6.09 0.19 -8.26
CA PRO A 215 4.78 -0.35 -8.62
C PRO A 215 4.39 -1.52 -7.73
N ILE A 216 5.34 -2.39 -7.35
CA ILE A 216 5.11 -3.53 -6.46
C ILE A 216 4.73 -3.08 -5.05
N HIS A 217 5.44 -2.08 -4.50
CA HIS A 217 5.12 -1.52 -3.18
C HIS A 217 3.76 -0.81 -3.17
N PHE A 218 3.41 -0.13 -4.25
CA PHE A 218 2.09 0.51 -4.39
C PHE A 218 0.98 -0.52 -4.58
N ALA A 219 1.22 -1.59 -5.35
CA ALA A 219 0.28 -2.69 -5.45
C ALA A 219 -0.02 -3.28 -4.07
N ALA A 220 1.03 -3.63 -3.31
CA ALA A 220 0.87 -4.20 -1.96
C ALA A 220 0.03 -3.31 -1.03
N SER A 221 0.15 -1.98 -1.11
CA SER A 221 -0.67 -1.08 -0.28
C SER A 221 -2.13 -1.02 -0.72
N LEU A 222 -2.44 -1.19 -2.02
CA LEU A 222 -3.82 -1.35 -2.50
C LEU A 222 -4.44 -2.66 -2.00
N PHE A 223 -3.68 -3.77 -1.97
CA PHE A 223 -4.14 -5.02 -1.35
C PHE A 223 -4.48 -4.82 0.13
N SER A 224 -3.62 -4.14 0.89
CA SER A 224 -3.89 -3.80 2.30
C SER A 224 -5.13 -2.92 2.46
N LEU A 225 -5.36 -1.97 1.55
CA LEU A 225 -6.57 -1.13 1.55
C LEU A 225 -7.85 -1.95 1.35
N PHE A 226 -7.84 -2.87 0.39
CA PHE A 226 -8.98 -3.76 0.16
C PHE A 226 -9.27 -4.66 1.38
N PHE A 227 -8.21 -5.21 1.97
CA PHE A 227 -8.30 -6.04 3.17
C PHE A 227 -8.88 -5.26 4.35
N LEU A 228 -8.41 -4.03 4.56
CA LEU A 228 -8.92 -3.13 5.59
C LEU A 228 -10.41 -2.82 5.38
N GLN A 229 -10.83 -2.49 4.16
CA GLN A 229 -12.24 -2.27 3.85
C GLN A 229 -13.07 -3.51 4.21
N THR A 230 -12.62 -4.69 3.78
CA THR A 230 -13.32 -5.96 4.06
C THR A 230 -13.51 -6.17 5.56
N MET A 231 -12.46 -5.92 6.36
CA MET A 231 -12.56 -6.01 7.83
C MET A 231 -13.51 -4.98 8.44
N LEU A 232 -13.48 -3.73 7.96
CA LEU A 232 -14.37 -2.68 8.45
C LEU A 232 -15.84 -3.00 8.13
N LEU A 233 -16.13 -3.48 6.92
CA LEU A 233 -17.47 -3.90 6.52
C LEU A 233 -17.97 -5.08 7.37
N ARG A 234 -17.10 -6.05 7.69
CA ARG A 234 -17.45 -7.18 8.55
C ARG A 234 -17.71 -6.76 10.00
N LEU A 235 -16.97 -5.77 10.50
CA LEU A 235 -17.07 -5.32 11.88
C LEU A 235 -18.27 -4.40 12.11
N TYR A 236 -18.51 -3.46 11.20
CA TYR A 236 -19.49 -2.38 11.37
C TYR A 236 -20.70 -2.46 10.42
N GLY A 237 -20.66 -3.26 9.36
CA GLY A 237 -21.69 -3.28 8.32
C GLY A 237 -22.75 -4.37 8.47
N LYS A 238 -22.88 -5.01 9.65
CA LYS A 238 -23.59 -6.30 9.84
C LYS A 238 -24.99 -6.39 9.24
N ASP A 239 -25.71 -5.28 9.11
CA ASP A 239 -27.12 -5.26 8.70
C ASP A 239 -27.34 -4.82 7.24
N GLU A 240 -26.28 -4.49 6.49
CA GLU A 240 -26.39 -3.97 5.11
C GLU A 240 -25.58 -4.80 4.10
N LEU A 241 -25.99 -6.05 3.87
CA LEU A 241 -25.26 -6.99 2.99
C LEU A 241 -25.11 -6.47 1.54
N ASP A 242 -26.13 -5.82 1.00
CA ASP A 242 -26.07 -5.25 -0.36
C ASP A 242 -25.10 -4.08 -0.46
N PHE A 243 -25.04 -3.23 0.57
CA PHE A 243 -24.05 -2.15 0.66
C PHE A 243 -22.63 -2.71 0.74
N GLN A 244 -22.39 -3.72 1.59
CA GLN A 244 -21.08 -4.38 1.69
C GLN A 244 -20.66 -4.97 0.34
N ARG A 245 -21.59 -5.64 -0.36
CA ARG A 245 -21.35 -6.25 -1.66
C ARG A 245 -20.99 -5.18 -2.70
N LEU A 246 -21.77 -4.11 -2.78
CA LEU A 246 -21.55 -3.00 -3.70
C LEU A 246 -20.20 -2.33 -3.46
N MET A 247 -19.88 -1.98 -2.20
CA MET A 247 -18.60 -1.36 -1.85
C MET A 247 -17.40 -2.26 -2.18
N THR A 248 -17.55 -3.58 -1.97
CA THR A 248 -16.52 -4.56 -2.31
C THR A 248 -16.29 -4.63 -3.83
N ILE A 249 -17.36 -4.63 -4.63
CA ILE A 249 -17.27 -4.63 -6.09
C ILE A 249 -16.63 -3.34 -6.59
N ILE A 250 -17.05 -2.17 -6.10
CA ILE A 250 -16.53 -0.87 -6.54
C ILE A 250 -15.03 -0.76 -6.24
N LEU A 251 -14.62 -0.97 -4.98
CA LEU A 251 -13.21 -0.87 -4.61
C LEU A 251 -12.37 -1.96 -5.28
N GLY A 252 -12.87 -3.20 -5.28
CA GLY A 252 -12.19 -4.35 -5.88
C GLY A 252 -11.95 -4.16 -7.37
N THR A 253 -12.96 -3.72 -8.12
CA THR A 253 -12.82 -3.45 -9.56
C THR A 253 -11.86 -2.28 -9.81
N SER A 254 -11.92 -1.22 -9.00
CA SER A 254 -11.02 -0.07 -9.11
C SER A 254 -9.55 -0.48 -8.92
N ILE A 255 -9.26 -1.27 -7.89
CA ILE A 255 -7.90 -1.77 -7.62
C ILE A 255 -7.45 -2.70 -8.74
N PHE A 256 -8.31 -3.62 -9.19
CA PHE A 256 -8.00 -4.51 -10.32
C PHE A 256 -7.56 -3.72 -11.56
N LEU A 257 -8.31 -2.70 -11.96
CA LEU A 257 -7.98 -1.86 -13.11
C LEU A 257 -6.65 -1.13 -12.93
N ILE A 258 -6.39 -0.57 -11.74
CA ILE A 258 -5.13 0.10 -11.43
C ILE A 258 -3.95 -0.87 -11.55
N LEU A 259 -4.07 -2.09 -11.01
CA LEU A 259 -3.01 -3.11 -11.10
C LEU A 259 -2.77 -3.55 -12.55
N MET A 260 -3.83 -3.73 -13.34
CA MET A 260 -3.74 -4.04 -14.76
C MET A 260 -3.01 -2.95 -15.54
N ILE A 261 -3.39 -1.69 -15.35
CA ILE A 261 -2.76 -0.53 -15.99
C ILE A 261 -1.27 -0.46 -15.62
N LEU A 262 -0.93 -0.65 -14.34
CA LEU A 262 0.46 -0.64 -13.89
C LEU A 262 1.27 -1.77 -14.54
N GLY A 263 0.71 -2.99 -14.60
CA GLY A 263 1.38 -4.14 -15.21
C GLY A 263 1.64 -3.93 -16.70
N ILE A 264 0.64 -3.46 -17.44
CA ILE A 264 0.75 -3.13 -18.87
C ILE A 264 1.78 -2.02 -19.09
N ALA A 265 1.73 -0.95 -18.28
CA ALA A 265 2.69 0.14 -18.37
C ALA A 265 4.13 -0.34 -18.13
N MET A 266 4.35 -1.22 -17.15
CA MET A 266 5.66 -1.82 -16.89
C MET A 266 6.19 -2.60 -18.09
N ILE A 267 5.34 -3.44 -18.70
CA ILE A 267 5.69 -4.25 -19.88
C ILE A 267 6.00 -3.36 -21.08
N SER A 268 5.16 -2.36 -21.35
CA SER A 268 5.32 -1.43 -22.48
C SER A 268 6.62 -0.62 -22.35
N ILE A 269 6.89 -0.05 -21.18
CA ILE A 269 8.12 0.70 -20.90
C ILE A 269 9.33 -0.22 -21.04
N ALA A 270 9.30 -1.43 -20.49
CA ALA A 270 10.40 -2.38 -20.64
C ALA A 270 10.69 -2.71 -22.10
N TYR A 271 9.64 -3.02 -22.87
CA TYR A 271 9.76 -3.39 -24.27
C TYR A 271 10.41 -2.28 -25.11
N GLN A 272 9.92 -1.05 -24.96
CA GLN A 272 10.48 0.12 -25.67
C GLN A 272 11.97 0.31 -25.36
N GLN A 273 12.36 0.17 -24.09
CA GLN A 273 13.73 0.37 -23.64
C GLN A 273 14.67 -0.77 -24.07
N THR A 274 14.20 -2.02 -24.05
CA THR A 274 14.97 -3.15 -24.59
C THR A 274 15.22 -3.01 -26.09
N LYS A 275 14.21 -2.57 -26.85
CA LYS A 275 14.32 -2.37 -28.30
C LYS A 275 15.24 -1.21 -28.67
N SER A 276 15.23 -0.11 -27.91
CA SER A 276 16.14 1.01 -28.16
C SER A 276 17.59 0.62 -27.91
N MET A 277 17.88 -0.18 -26.87
CA MET A 277 19.25 -0.62 -26.57
C MET A 277 19.82 -1.53 -27.65
N GLN A 278 19.02 -2.49 -28.13
CA GLN A 278 19.43 -3.40 -29.21
C GLN A 278 19.74 -2.67 -30.53
N LYS A 279 19.08 -1.54 -30.79
CA LYS A 279 19.36 -0.70 -31.98
C LYS A 279 20.62 0.15 -31.84
N THR A 280 21.11 0.39 -30.62
CA THR A 280 22.34 1.17 -30.39
C THR A 280 23.58 0.28 -30.40
N GLU A 281 23.41 -1.02 -30.18
CA GLU A 281 24.48 -2.04 -30.21
C GLU A 281 24.68 -2.68 -31.59
N ALA A 282 23.79 -2.43 -32.56
CA ALA A 282 23.85 -2.92 -33.94
C ALA A 282 24.28 -1.79 -34.89
#